data_AF-A0A524GF31-F1
#
_entry.id   AF-A0A524GF31-F1
#
_cell.length_a   1.000
_cell.length_b   1.000
_cell.length_c   1.000
_cell.angle_alpha   90.00
_cell.angle_beta   90.00
_cell.angle_gamma   90.00
#
_symmetry.space_group_name_H-M   'P 1'
#
loop_
_entity.id
_entity.type
_entity.pdbx_description
1 polymer ?
#
loop_
_entity_poly.entity_id
_entity_poly.type
_entity_poly.pdbx_seq_one_letter_code
_entity_poly.pdbx_strand_id
1 'polypeptide(L)'
;MIDSVEVRDFFRIGPAHPLLLIAGPCVLESEEIARRIASHVKEVAGRLGISFVFKASFDKANRTSLSSYRGPGLTEGLRMLAAIRQEFQVPVISDVHDVTQVEQAAQVLDILQIPAFLCRQTDLLVAAARTGKVVNVKKGQFMAPWDMEHAV
;
A
#
# COMPACT_ATOMS: atom_id res chain seq x y z
N MET A 1 0.45 17.15 -16.08
CA MET A 1 -0.29 15.99 -15.53
C MET A 1 0.69 14.83 -15.49
N ILE A 2 0.62 13.94 -14.50
CA ILE A 2 1.47 12.73 -14.50
C ILE A 2 0.81 11.73 -15.44
N ASP A 3 1.43 11.46 -16.58
CA ASP A 3 0.88 10.55 -17.59
C ASP A 3 1.01 9.08 -17.20
N SER A 4 2.04 8.74 -16.42
CA SER A 4 2.18 7.40 -15.84
C SER A 4 3.08 7.39 -14.60
N VAL A 5 2.91 6.36 -13.78
CA VAL A 5 3.73 6.08 -12.60
C VAL A 5 4.32 4.68 -12.74
N GLU A 6 5.64 4.56 -12.58
CA GLU A 6 6.36 3.29 -12.68
C GLU A 6 6.48 2.63 -11.31
N VAL A 7 5.94 1.42 -11.16
CA VAL A 7 6.06 0.61 -9.94
C VAL A 7 7.29 -0.27 -10.06
N ARG A 8 8.47 0.33 -9.90
CA ARG A 8 9.77 -0.33 -10.15
C ARG A 8 9.73 -1.10 -11.48
N ASP A 9 10.34 -2.29 -11.52
CA ASP A 9 10.45 -3.14 -12.70
C ASP A 9 9.19 -3.99 -12.95
N PHE A 10 8.08 -3.75 -12.25
CA PHE A 10 6.86 -4.55 -12.42
C PHE A 10 6.04 -4.08 -13.61
N PHE A 11 5.58 -2.83 -13.59
CA PHE A 11 4.73 -2.26 -14.63
C PHE A 11 4.54 -0.75 -14.44
N ARG A 12 3.97 -0.11 -15.47
CA ARG A 12 3.49 1.28 -15.42
C ARG A 12 1.99 1.34 -15.16
N ILE A 13 1.58 2.33 -14.37
CA ILE A 13 0.20 2.66 -14.04
C ILE A 13 -0.14 3.98 -14.74
N GLY A 14 -1.31 4.08 -15.36
CA GLY A 14 -1.81 5.32 -15.93
C GLY A 14 -2.82 5.08 -17.05
N PRO A 15 -3.29 6.14 -17.72
CA PRO A 15 -4.02 6.02 -18.97
C PRO A 15 -3.30 5.11 -19.97
N ALA A 16 -4.05 4.36 -20.77
CA ALA A 16 -3.56 3.42 -21.79
C ALA A 16 -2.72 2.22 -21.27
N HIS A 17 -2.59 2.03 -19.95
CA HIS A 17 -2.03 0.82 -19.34
C HIS A 17 -3.14 -0.11 -18.82
N PRO A 18 -2.84 -1.41 -18.58
CA PRO A 18 -3.80 -2.31 -17.96
C PRO A 18 -4.39 -1.75 -16.67
N LEU A 19 -5.63 -2.12 -16.37
CA LEU A 19 -6.27 -1.76 -15.10
C LEU A 19 -5.36 -2.20 -13.93
N LEU A 20 -5.18 -1.30 -12.96
CA LEU A 20 -4.50 -1.61 -11.72
C LEU A 20 -5.49 -2.13 -10.68
N LEU A 21 -5.28 -3.36 -10.22
CA LEU A 21 -5.94 -3.92 -9.06
C LEU A 21 -5.02 -3.84 -7.83
N ILE A 22 -5.40 -3.01 -6.87
CA ILE A 22 -4.80 -3.02 -5.53
C ILE A 22 -5.72 -3.82 -4.62
N ALA A 23 -5.34 -5.05 -4.28
CA ALA A 23 -6.21 -5.96 -3.53
C ALA A 23 -5.44 -6.86 -2.56
N GLY A 24 -6.15 -7.33 -1.54
CA GLY A 24 -5.64 -8.22 -0.49
C GLY A 24 -6.47 -8.08 0.79
N PRO A 25 -6.05 -8.69 1.90
CA PRO A 25 -6.79 -8.62 3.14
C PRO A 25 -6.76 -7.21 3.75
N CYS A 26 -7.73 -6.92 4.61
CA CYS A 26 -7.80 -5.62 5.26
C CYS A 26 -6.59 -5.38 6.18
N VAL A 27 -6.24 -6.37 6.98
CA VAL A 27 -5.08 -6.45 7.90
C VAL A 27 -4.37 -7.79 7.67
N LEU A 28 -3.08 -7.86 7.95
CA LEU A 28 -2.37 -9.13 8.00
C LEU A 28 -2.85 -9.92 9.23
N GLU A 29 -3.54 -11.04 9.02
CA GLU A 29 -4.06 -11.88 10.10
C GLU A 29 -3.14 -13.09 10.35
N SER A 30 -2.72 -13.75 9.27
CA SER A 30 -1.75 -14.84 9.29
C SER A 30 -1.04 -14.95 7.94
N GLU A 31 0.12 -15.62 7.93
CA GLU A 31 0.88 -15.86 6.70
C GLU A 31 0.14 -16.77 5.72
N GLU A 32 -0.56 -17.79 6.23
CA GLU A 32 -1.34 -18.73 5.41
C GLU A 32 -2.45 -18.01 4.65
N ILE A 33 -3.23 -17.16 5.35
CA ILE A 33 -4.31 -16.39 4.73
C ILE A 33 -3.75 -15.44 3.69
N ALA A 34 -2.65 -14.73 4.01
CA ALA A 34 -2.00 -13.81 3.10
C ALA A 34 -1.54 -14.51 1.80
N ARG A 35 -0.92 -15.69 1.91
CA ARG A 35 -0.47 -16.50 0.75
C ARG A 35 -1.61 -16.98 -0.11
N ARG A 36 -2.66 -17.51 0.52
CA ARG A 36 -3.85 -17.99 -0.20
C ARG A 36 -4.49 -16.88 -1.02
N ILE A 37 -4.62 -15.69 -0.42
CA ILE A 37 -5.17 -14.51 -1.11
C ILE A 37 -4.23 -14.05 -2.24
N ALA A 38 -2.93 -13.91 -1.94
CA ALA A 38 -1.95 -13.45 -2.93
C ALA A 38 -1.91 -14.36 -4.17
N SER A 39 -1.84 -15.68 -3.96
CA SER A 39 -1.82 -16.69 -5.02
C SER A 39 -3.08 -16.62 -5.89
N HIS A 40 -4.26 -16.65 -5.24
CA HIS A 40 -5.53 -16.68 -5.96
C HIS A 40 -5.78 -15.39 -6.76
N VAL A 41 -5.55 -14.22 -6.15
CA VAL A 41 -5.75 -12.94 -6.84
C VAL A 41 -4.75 -12.76 -7.97
N LYS A 42 -3.48 -13.17 -7.79
CA LYS A 42 -2.48 -13.15 -8.86
C LYS A 42 -2.91 -14.01 -10.06
N GLU A 43 -3.39 -15.22 -9.81
CA GLU A 43 -3.86 -16.13 -10.87
C GLU A 43 -5.00 -15.48 -11.68
N VAL A 44 -6.02 -14.95 -10.98
CA VAL A 44 -7.18 -14.31 -11.60
C VAL A 44 -6.76 -13.05 -12.38
N ALA A 45 -5.93 -12.19 -11.78
CA ALA A 45 -5.45 -10.98 -12.44
C ALA A 45 -4.63 -11.30 -13.69
N GLY A 46 -3.76 -12.33 -13.63
CA GLY A 46 -2.98 -12.79 -14.76
C GLY A 46 -3.84 -13.30 -15.92
N ARG A 47 -4.87 -14.09 -15.62
CA ARG A 47 -5.85 -14.58 -16.64
C ARG A 47 -6.62 -13.44 -17.32
N LEU A 48 -6.86 -12.35 -16.61
CA LEU A 48 -7.58 -11.18 -17.11
C LEU A 48 -6.67 -10.10 -17.71
N GLY A 49 -5.34 -10.28 -17.66
CA GLY A 49 -4.38 -9.27 -18.11
C GLY A 49 -4.38 -7.99 -17.28
N ILE A 50 -4.72 -8.08 -15.99
CA ILE A 50 -4.80 -6.96 -15.04
C ILE A 50 -3.51 -6.86 -14.24
N SER A 51 -2.98 -5.64 -14.04
CA SER A 51 -1.84 -5.40 -13.16
C SER A 51 -2.25 -5.52 -11.70
N PHE A 52 -1.53 -6.30 -10.91
CA PHE A 52 -1.89 -6.59 -9.52
C PHE A 52 -0.83 -6.10 -8.52
N VAL A 53 -1.28 -5.42 -7.47
CA VAL A 53 -0.50 -5.07 -6.28
C VAL A 53 -1.16 -5.72 -5.07
N PHE A 54 -0.39 -6.50 -4.31
CA PHE A 54 -0.88 -7.09 -3.07
C PHE A 54 -0.91 -6.05 -1.95
N LYS A 55 -2.09 -5.83 -1.37
CA LYS A 55 -2.32 -4.86 -0.30
C LYS A 55 -2.68 -5.55 1.01
N ALA A 56 -2.00 -5.19 2.09
CA ALA A 56 -2.46 -5.48 3.45
C ALA A 56 -1.95 -4.42 4.42
N SER A 57 -2.66 -4.21 5.54
CA SER A 57 -2.15 -3.32 6.61
C SER A 57 -1.41 -4.15 7.65
N PHE A 58 -0.23 -3.71 8.09
CA PHE A 58 0.45 -4.29 9.25
C PHE A 58 -0.11 -3.78 10.60
N ASP A 59 -0.73 -2.59 10.60
CA ASP A 59 -1.36 -1.97 11.76
C ASP A 59 -2.67 -1.27 11.40
N LYS A 60 -3.64 -1.31 12.31
CA LYS A 60 -4.88 -0.54 12.29
C LYS A 60 -4.85 0.53 13.37
N ALA A 61 -4.24 1.68 13.05
CA ALA A 61 -4.03 2.78 14.00
C ALA A 61 -5.28 3.59 14.38
N ASN A 62 -6.45 3.27 13.81
CA ASN A 62 -7.68 4.06 13.92
C ASN A 62 -8.89 3.22 14.39
N ARG A 63 -8.66 2.18 15.20
CA ARG A 63 -9.74 1.40 15.81
C ARG A 63 -10.43 2.22 16.90
N THR A 64 -11.74 2.03 17.05
CA THR A 64 -12.54 2.69 18.08
C THR A 64 -12.21 2.20 19.49
N SER A 65 -11.78 0.95 19.65
CA SER A 65 -11.42 0.35 20.93
C SER A 65 -9.94 -0.05 20.97
N LEU A 66 -9.29 0.20 22.10
CA LEU A 66 -7.90 -0.19 22.35
C LEU A 66 -7.69 -1.71 22.41
N SER A 67 -8.71 -2.48 22.80
CA SER A 67 -8.63 -3.95 22.88
C SER A 67 -8.82 -4.65 21.54
N SER A 68 -9.14 -3.91 20.49
CA SER A 68 -9.28 -4.47 19.15
C SER A 68 -7.95 -4.97 18.60
N TYR A 69 -7.95 -6.15 17.98
CA TYR A 69 -6.79 -6.62 17.22
C TYR A 69 -6.38 -5.61 16.15
N ARG A 70 -5.10 -5.24 16.09
CA ARG A 70 -4.59 -4.21 15.18
C ARG A 70 -3.74 -4.74 14.04
N GLY A 71 -3.35 -6.00 14.06
CA GLY A 71 -2.37 -6.55 13.14
C GLY A 71 -1.09 -6.97 13.86
N PRO A 72 -0.12 -7.52 13.12
CA PRO A 72 1.15 -8.01 13.65
C PRO A 72 2.12 -6.89 14.04
N GLY A 73 1.82 -5.63 13.68
CA GLY A 73 2.72 -4.50 13.87
C GLY A 73 3.78 -4.39 12.78
N LEU A 74 4.59 -3.33 12.85
CA LEU A 74 5.51 -2.93 11.77
C LEU A 74 6.51 -4.03 11.40
N THR A 75 7.33 -4.49 12.36
CA THR A 75 8.42 -5.44 12.08
C THR A 75 7.92 -6.74 11.47
N GLU A 76 6.95 -7.38 12.11
CA GLU A 76 6.44 -8.67 11.67
C GLU A 76 5.58 -8.53 10.41
N GLY A 77 4.77 -7.48 10.30
CA GLY A 77 3.98 -7.22 9.09
C GLY A 77 4.84 -6.95 7.86
N LEU A 78 5.94 -6.20 8.01
CA LEU A 78 6.90 -6.00 6.92
C LEU A 78 7.62 -7.30 6.55
N ARG A 79 7.97 -8.16 7.52
CA ARG A 79 8.52 -9.50 7.23
C ARG A 79 7.56 -10.34 6.40
N MET A 80 6.27 -10.37 6.77
CA MET A 80 5.23 -11.09 6.02
C MET A 80 5.06 -10.52 4.60
N LEU A 81 5.03 -9.19 4.45
CA LEU A 81 4.90 -8.56 3.13
C LEU A 81 6.13 -8.81 2.25
N ALA A 82 7.34 -8.81 2.83
CA ALA A 82 8.56 -9.18 2.12
C ALA A 82 8.48 -10.62 1.58
N ALA A 83 7.97 -11.56 2.40
CA ALA A 83 7.78 -12.94 1.98
C ALA A 83 6.77 -13.06 0.84
N ILE A 84 5.62 -12.37 0.91
CA ILE A 84 4.63 -12.34 -0.19
C ILE A 84 5.24 -11.76 -1.47
N ARG A 85 5.96 -10.63 -1.36
CA ARG A 85 6.63 -9.99 -2.49
C ARG A 85 7.61 -10.94 -3.18
N GLN A 86 8.43 -11.64 -2.39
CA GLN A 86 9.45 -12.56 -2.91
C GLN A 86 8.85 -13.85 -3.47
N GLU A 87 7.86 -14.44 -2.80
CA GLU A 87 7.27 -15.72 -3.21
C GLU A 87 6.42 -15.56 -4.47
N PHE A 88 5.57 -14.53 -4.50
CA PHE A 88 4.63 -14.34 -5.61
C PHE A 88 5.13 -13.37 -6.67
N GLN A 89 6.26 -12.69 -6.46
CA GLN A 89 6.80 -11.71 -7.42
C GLN A 89 5.73 -10.69 -7.83
N VAL A 90 5.03 -10.15 -6.85
CA VAL A 90 4.03 -9.07 -7.01
C VAL A 90 4.44 -7.88 -6.15
N PRO A 91 4.20 -6.64 -6.60
CA PRO A 91 4.47 -5.47 -5.78
C PRO A 91 3.56 -5.47 -4.55
N VAL A 92 4.09 -4.95 -3.44
CA VAL A 92 3.35 -4.87 -2.17
C VAL A 92 3.15 -3.42 -1.71
N ILE A 93 1.98 -3.18 -1.10
CA ILE A 93 1.57 -1.89 -0.56
C ILE A 93 0.98 -2.04 0.85
N SER A 94 1.39 -1.16 1.76
CA SER A 94 0.79 -0.98 3.08
C SER A 94 0.71 0.50 3.43
N ASP A 95 -0.20 0.81 4.34
CA ASP A 95 -0.33 2.13 4.96
C ASP A 95 0.69 2.35 6.07
N VAL A 96 1.25 3.56 6.11
CA VAL A 96 2.10 4.08 7.20
C VAL A 96 1.31 5.15 7.96
N HIS A 97 1.38 5.09 9.29
CA HIS A 97 0.57 5.95 10.19
C HIS A 97 1.41 6.99 10.94
N ASP A 98 2.73 6.88 10.87
CA ASP A 98 3.67 7.77 11.56
C ASP A 98 4.98 7.89 10.78
N VAL A 99 5.66 9.05 10.89
CA VAL A 99 6.92 9.35 10.19
C VAL A 99 8.02 8.33 10.52
N THR A 100 8.07 7.85 11.77
CA THR A 100 9.06 6.86 12.22
C THR A 100 8.95 5.51 11.52
N GLN A 101 7.80 5.21 10.91
CA GLN A 101 7.58 3.95 10.19
C GLN A 101 8.12 4.00 8.76
N VAL A 102 8.29 5.19 8.19
CA VAL A 102 8.50 5.41 6.75
C VAL A 102 9.79 4.76 6.26
N GLU A 103 10.90 4.94 6.98
CA GLU A 103 12.21 4.41 6.56
C GLU A 103 12.19 2.88 6.47
N GLN A 104 11.75 2.21 7.54
CA GLN A 104 11.67 0.75 7.57
C GLN A 104 10.66 0.22 6.54
N ALA A 105 9.50 0.86 6.41
CA ALA A 105 8.49 0.48 5.44
C ALA A 105 9.01 0.60 3.99
N ALA A 106 9.76 1.66 3.67
CA ALA A 106 10.32 1.88 2.34
C ALA A 106 11.40 0.86 1.94
N GLN A 107 12.04 0.16 2.89
CA GLN A 107 12.98 -0.90 2.56
C GLN A 107 12.27 -2.12 1.93
N VAL A 108 11.02 -2.37 2.33
CA VAL A 108 10.25 -3.54 1.91
C VAL A 108 9.20 -3.20 0.86
N LEU A 109 8.44 -2.13 1.07
CA LEU A 109 7.28 -1.79 0.24
C LEU A 109 7.69 -1.25 -1.14
N ASP A 110 6.88 -1.56 -2.14
CA ASP A 110 6.99 -0.96 -3.47
C ASP A 110 6.17 0.33 -3.55
N ILE A 111 5.08 0.40 -2.78
CA ILE A 111 4.21 1.57 -2.66
C ILE A 111 3.92 1.87 -1.18
N LEU A 112 4.08 3.13 -0.78
CA LEU A 112 3.67 3.64 0.54
C LEU A 112 2.27 4.22 0.43
N GLN A 113 1.34 3.81 1.29
CA GLN A 113 -0.01 4.37 1.31
C GLN A 113 -0.18 5.36 2.46
N ILE A 114 -0.72 6.55 2.17
CA ILE A 114 -1.10 7.54 3.19
C ILE A 114 -2.58 7.37 3.52
N PRO A 115 -2.96 7.09 4.79
CA PRO A 115 -4.34 6.99 5.22
C PRO A 115 -5.15 8.26 4.96
N ALA A 116 -6.46 8.11 4.71
CA ALA A 116 -7.34 9.23 4.41
C ALA A 116 -7.42 10.28 5.53
N PHE A 117 -7.29 9.89 6.80
CA PHE A 117 -7.25 10.84 7.92
C PHE A 117 -5.91 11.58 8.04
N LEU A 118 -4.86 11.06 7.41
CA LEU A 118 -3.50 11.60 7.48
C LEU A 118 -3.07 12.27 6.16
N CYS A 119 -3.99 12.38 5.18
CA CYS A 119 -3.69 12.89 3.83
C CYS A 119 -3.33 14.38 3.75
N ARG A 120 -3.27 15.09 4.88
CA ARG A 120 -2.78 16.49 4.98
C ARG A 120 -1.69 16.65 6.04
N GLN A 121 -1.12 15.55 6.54
CA GLN A 121 -0.01 15.61 7.51
C GLN A 121 1.28 15.81 6.73
N THR A 122 1.69 17.08 6.57
CA THR A 122 2.83 17.49 5.73
C THR A 122 4.09 16.72 6.06
N ASP A 123 4.45 16.53 7.33
CA ASP A 123 5.67 15.81 7.70
C ASP A 123 5.65 14.34 7.23
N LEU A 124 4.49 13.68 7.30
CA LEU A 124 4.32 12.30 6.85
C LEU A 124 4.41 12.19 5.32
N LEU A 125 3.77 13.12 4.61
CA LEU A 125 3.79 13.15 3.14
C LEU A 125 5.20 13.45 2.61
N VAL A 126 5.88 14.46 3.20
CA VAL A 126 7.27 14.79 2.87
C VAL A 126 8.20 13.62 3.18
N ALA A 127 8.04 12.96 4.34
CA ALA A 127 8.83 11.78 4.67
C ALA A 127 8.62 10.66 3.64
N ALA A 128 7.37 10.35 3.28
CA ALA A 128 7.06 9.33 2.27
C ALA A 128 7.63 9.69 0.90
N ALA A 129 7.50 10.96 0.46
CA ALA A 129 8.04 11.44 -0.81
C ALA A 129 9.57 11.33 -0.88
N ARG A 130 10.28 11.66 0.21
CA ARG A 130 11.75 11.57 0.29
C ARG A 130 12.29 10.16 0.12
N THR A 131 11.47 9.12 0.28
CA THR A 131 11.90 7.73 0.05
C THR A 131 12.10 7.39 -1.43
N GLY A 132 11.56 8.20 -2.34
CA GLY A 132 11.53 7.90 -3.78
C GLY A 132 10.62 6.73 -4.16
N LYS A 133 9.83 6.18 -3.23
CA LYS A 133 8.80 5.17 -3.54
C LYS A 133 7.58 5.81 -4.16
N VAL A 134 6.79 4.99 -4.85
CA VAL A 134 5.43 5.38 -5.25
C VAL A 134 4.61 5.65 -3.98
N VAL A 135 3.86 6.75 -3.98
CA VAL A 135 2.97 7.11 -2.87
C VAL A 135 1.51 7.05 -3.31
N ASN A 136 0.71 6.25 -2.61
CA ASN A 136 -0.74 6.18 -2.80
C ASN A 136 -1.44 7.00 -1.72
N VAL A 137 -1.89 8.21 -2.06
CA VAL A 137 -2.60 9.08 -1.10
C VAL A 137 -4.09 8.77 -1.15
N LYS A 138 -4.65 8.26 -0.04
CA LYS A 138 -6.11 8.14 0.06
C LYS A 138 -6.73 9.51 0.27
N LYS A 139 -7.59 9.94 -0.66
CA LYS A 139 -8.35 11.18 -0.52
C LYS A 139 -9.16 11.17 0.78
N GLY A 140 -9.00 12.21 1.60
CA GLY A 140 -9.83 12.44 2.78
C GLY A 140 -11.32 12.45 2.42
N GLN A 141 -12.16 11.87 3.27
CA GLN A 141 -13.61 11.88 3.03
C GLN A 141 -14.15 13.31 3.07
N PHE A 142 -13.49 14.17 3.85
CA PHE A 142 -13.76 15.59 4.04
C PHE A 142 -13.16 16.50 2.95
N MET A 143 -12.44 15.96 1.97
CA MET A 143 -11.78 16.76 0.91
C MET A 143 -12.56 16.73 -0.39
N ALA A 144 -12.63 17.88 -1.06
CA ALA A 144 -13.11 17.94 -2.43
C ALA A 144 -12.08 17.27 -3.38
N PRO A 145 -12.51 16.77 -4.56
CA PRO A 145 -11.59 16.11 -5.49
C PRO A 145 -10.45 17.00 -5.97
N TRP A 146 -10.70 18.28 -6.26
CA TRP A 146 -9.71 19.23 -6.76
C TRP A 146 -8.64 19.61 -5.72
N ASP A 147 -8.97 19.55 -4.42
CA ASP A 147 -8.01 19.84 -3.35
C ASP A 147 -6.86 18.81 -3.26
N MET A 148 -6.97 17.67 -3.96
CA MET A 148 -5.91 16.67 -4.02
C MET A 148 -4.66 17.16 -4.73
N GLU A 149 -4.75 18.22 -5.55
CA GLU A 149 -3.57 18.85 -6.14
C GLU A 149 -2.63 19.47 -5.08
N HIS A 150 -3.15 19.72 -3.87
CA HIS A 150 -2.43 20.30 -2.74
C HIS A 150 -2.06 19.27 -1.66
N ALA A 151 -2.21 17.97 -1.93
CA ALA A 151 -1.68 16.93 -1.05
C ALA A 151 -0.14 16.94 -1.14
N VAL A 152 0.49 17.82 -0.37
CA VAL A 152 1.95 18.01 -0.26
C VAL A 152 2.51 17.26 0.93
#